data_AF-A0A932I1F7-F1
#
_entry.id   AF-A0A932I1F7-F1
#
_cell.length_a   1.000
_cell.length_b   1.000
_cell.length_c   1.000
_cell.angle_alpha   90.00
_cell.angle_beta   90.00
_cell.angle_gamma   90.00
#
_symmetry.space_group_name_H-M   'P 1'
#
loop_
_entity.id
_entity.type
_entity.pdbx_description
1 polymer ?
#
loop_
_entity_poly.entity_id
_entity_poly.type
_entity_poly.pdbx_seq_one_letter_code
_entity_poly.pdbx_strand_id
1 'polypeptide(L)' 'HSTGYVLKPDGTIAVGVYSTGPIGRLVWQDVLGLVQFYKKMAPQPK' A
#
# COMPACT_ATOMS: atom_id res chain seq x y z
N HIS A 1 -3.97 -4.44 -18.46
CA HIS A 1 -2.96 -3.59 -17.79
C HIS A 1 -3.60 -2.95 -16.57
N SER A 2 -3.03 -3.16 -15.38
CA SER A 2 -3.48 -2.57 -14.12
C SER A 2 -2.31 -1.89 -13.44
N THR A 3 -2.49 -0.60 -13.12
CA THR A 3 -1.55 0.19 -12.34
C THR A 3 -2.25 0.60 -11.06
N GLY A 4 -1.56 0.50 -9.92
CA GLY A 4 -2.13 0.83 -8.61
C GLY A 4 -1.10 1.44 -7.69
N TYR A 5 -1.54 2.33 -6.82
CA TYR A 5 -0.68 3.02 -5.86
C TYR A 5 -1.32 3.03 -4.48
N VAL A 6 -0.50 2.82 -3.45
CA VAL A 6 -0.86 3.11 -2.05
C VAL A 6 -0.21 4.43 -1.67
N LEU A 7 -1.01 5.39 -1.24
CA LEU A 7 -0.55 6.70 -0.82
C LEU A 7 -0.43 6.75 0.70
N LYS A 8 0.61 7.45 1.16
CA LYS A 8 0.76 7.85 2.56
C LYS A 8 -0.10 9.10 2.82
N PRO A 9 -0.38 9.42 4.10
CA PRO A 9 -1.11 10.64 4.46
C PRO A 9 -0.44 11.94 4.01
N ASP A 10 0.88 11.94 3.80
CA ASP A 10 1.65 13.09 3.30
C ASP A 10 1.57 13.25 1.76
N GLY A 11 0.78 12.42 1.08
CA GLY A 11 0.61 12.44 -0.37
C GLY A 11 1.72 11.72 -1.15
N THR A 12 2.72 11.16 -0.47
CA THR A 12 3.78 10.38 -1.13
C THR A 12 3.34 8.96 -1.44
N ILE A 13 3.92 8.34 -2.48
CA ILE A 13 3.64 6.95 -2.85
C ILE A 13 4.41 6.02 -1.90
N ALA A 14 3.69 5.15 -1.19
CA ALA A 14 4.29 4.07 -0.40
C ALA A 14 4.64 2.86 -1.26
N VAL A 15 3.73 2.47 -2.15
CA VAL A 15 3.86 1.28 -3.01
C VAL A 15 3.21 1.58 -4.36
N GLY A 16 3.88 1.20 -5.44
CA GLY A 16 3.33 1.20 -6.80
C GLY A 16 3.40 -0.21 -7.40
N VAL A 17 2.33 -0.62 -8.08
CA VAL A 17 2.29 -1.88 -8.83
C VAL A 17 2.00 -1.59 -10.30
N TYR A 18 2.73 -2.31 -11.16
CA TYR A 18 2.58 -2.28 -12.61
C TYR A 18 2.45 -3.71 -13.09
N SER A 19 1.21 -4.17 -13.31
CA SER A 19 0.97 -5.55 -13.75
C SER A 19 0.21 -5.59 -15.06
N THR A 20 0.69 -6.44 -15.97
CA THR A 20 0.03 -6.77 -17.23
C THR A 20 -0.94 -7.95 -17.09
N GLY A 21 -0.74 -8.80 -16.07
CA GLY A 21 -1.55 -9.99 -15.75
C GLY A 21 -2.41 -9.85 -14.48
N PRO A 22 -3.04 -10.94 -14.01
CA PRO A 22 -3.80 -10.94 -12.74
C PRO A 22 -2.91 -10.97 -11.50
N ILE A 23 -1.69 -11.53 -11.61
CA ILE A 23 -0.72 -11.62 -10.53
C ILE A 23 -0.05 -10.25 -10.31
N GLY A 24 0.14 -9.85 -9.06
CA GLY A 24 0.81 -8.60 -8.70
C GLY A 24 -0.07 -7.36 -8.76
N ARG A 25 -1.40 -7.52 -8.77
CA ARG A 25 -2.35 -6.41 -8.57
C ARG A 25 -2.54 -6.17 -7.08
N LEU A 26 -2.74 -4.91 -6.70
CA LEU A 26 -3.16 -4.58 -5.34
C LEU A 26 -4.62 -5.02 -5.14
N VAL A 27 -4.85 -5.94 -4.22
CA VAL A 27 -6.19 -6.20 -3.69
C VAL A 27 -6.36 -5.52 -2.34
N TRP A 28 -7.61 -5.34 -1.91
CA TRP A 28 -7.92 -4.57 -0.70
C TRP A 28 -7.27 -5.19 0.56
N GLN A 29 -7.08 -6.51 0.59
CA GLN A 29 -6.41 -7.22 1.68
C GLN A 29 -4.94 -6.81 1.81
N ASP A 30 -4.22 -6.69 0.70
CA ASP A 30 -2.82 -6.29 0.70
C ASP A 30 -2.67 -4.86 1.22
N VAL A 31 -3.55 -3.96 0.76
CA VAL A 31 -3.59 -2.57 1.20
C VAL A 31 -3.88 -2.48 2.69
N LEU A 32 -4.87 -3.22 3.18
CA LEU A 32 -5.24 -3.22 4.59
C LEU A 32 -4.12 -3.77 5.47
N GLY A 33 -3.50 -4.88 5.07
CA GLY A 33 -2.36 -5.48 5.78
C GLY A 33 -1.17 -4.52 5.82
N LEU A 34 -0.86 -3.87 4.70
CA LEU A 34 0.20 -2.87 4.60
C LEU A 34 -0.05 -1.67 5.54
N VAL A 35 -1.28 -1.13 5.56
CA VAL A 35 -1.64 -0.01 6.44
C VAL A 35 -1.52 -0.43 7.92
N GLN A 36 -1.99 -1.62 8.29
CA GLN A 36 -1.86 -2.12 9.65
C GLN A 36 -0.40 -2.32 10.06
N PHE A 37 0.43 -2.85 9.17
CA PHE A 37 1.86 -3.01 9.39
C PHE A 37 2.55 -1.67 9.64
N TYR A 38 2.30 -0.66 8.80
CA TYR A 38 2.85 0.69 8.99
C TYR A 38 2.37 1.34 10.29
N LYS A 39 1.09 1.17 10.67
CA LYS A 39 0.57 1.68 11.94
C LYS A 39 1.25 1.04 13.16
N LYS A 40 1.58 -0.26 13.09
CA LYS A 40 2.29 -0.95 14.18
C LYS A 40 3.76 -0.53 14.29
N MET A 41 4.40 -0.20 13.17
CA MET A 41 5.79 0.26 13.14
C MET A 41 5.94 1.76 13.37
N ALA A 42 4.87 2.54 13.21
CA ALA A 42 4.90 3.96 13.51
C ALA A 42 5.25 4.16 15.00
N PRO A 43 6.19 5.06 15.33
CA PRO A 43 6.41 5.45 16.70
C PRO A 43 5.08 5.95 17.28
N GLN A 44 4.63 5.35 18.39
CA GLN A 44 3.43 5.83 19.08
C GLN A 44 3.64 7.31 19.41
N PRO A 45 2.74 8.22 18.96
CA PRO A 45 2.76 9.57 19.48
C PRO A 45 2.48 9.48 20.98
N LYS A 46 3.43 9.97 21.79
CA LYS A 46 3.27 10.10 23.25
C LYS A 46 2.17 11.08 23.59
#